data_AF-A0A5J4E373-F1
#
_entry.id   AF-A0A5J4E373-F1
#
_cell.length_a   1.000
_cell.length_b   1.000
_cell.length_c   1.000
_cell.angle_alpha   90.00
_cell.angle_beta   90.00
_cell.angle_gamma   90.00
#
_symmetry.space_group_name_H-M   'P 1'
#
loop_
_entity.id
_entity.type
_entity.pdbx_description
1 polymer ?
#
loop_
_entity_poly.entity_id
_entity_poly.type
_entity_poly.pdbx_seq_one_letter_code
_entity_poly.pdbx_strand_id
1 'polypeptide(L)'
;MERLFATYGDDLPADIESLIVLGINHEQQHQELLLTDILSLFAANPLRPAYLESARDEPSGAAPDLEWIAYDGGIFKAGHDGEGFAYDNEGPRHDVLIRPFRLANRCVTNGEWLEFMADGGYATATLWLADGWTTVNDKGWQAPLYWERQDSQWFQFGLRGLLPLDPAAPVSHVSFFEAAAFSRWAGKRLPSEFEWEIASVECAVAGNMVGTGAIHPLPAKPGKGLLQMFGDVWEWTSSPYAPYPGFAAAAGAVGEYNGKFMCNQFVAKGGSCVTPEGHVRATYRNFFYPFHQWQFMGLRLAESA
;
A
#
# COMPACT_ATOMS: atom_id res chain seq x y z
N MET A 1 27.99 -14.52 0.61
CA MET A 1 27.50 -15.91 0.66
C MET A 1 28.62 -16.94 0.60
N GLU A 2 29.54 -16.91 -0.37
CA GLU A 2 30.62 -17.93 -0.47
C GLU A 2 31.46 -18.11 0.80
N ARG A 3 31.91 -17.02 1.45
CA ARG A 3 32.65 -17.11 2.73
C ARG A 3 31.83 -17.69 3.88
N LEU A 4 30.52 -17.45 3.89
CA LEU A 4 29.62 -17.92 4.94
C LEU A 4 29.40 -19.44 4.81
N PHE A 5 29.08 -19.92 3.61
CA PHE A 5 28.99 -21.35 3.32
C PHE A 5 30.35 -22.07 3.44
N ALA A 6 31.46 -21.41 3.12
CA ALA A 6 32.78 -21.98 3.35
C ALA A 6 33.14 -22.12 4.85
N THR A 7 32.52 -21.30 5.72
CA THR A 7 32.77 -21.34 7.17
C THR A 7 31.86 -22.33 7.88
N TYR A 8 30.59 -22.39 7.51
CA TYR A 8 29.57 -23.16 8.26
C TYR A 8 29.01 -24.37 7.50
N GLY A 9 29.28 -24.52 6.20
CA GLY A 9 28.68 -25.58 5.38
C GLY A 9 27.15 -25.52 5.42
N ASP A 10 26.52 -26.67 5.64
CA ASP A 10 25.06 -26.80 5.82
C ASP A 10 24.60 -26.65 7.30
N ASP A 11 25.53 -26.60 8.26
CA ASP A 11 25.25 -26.52 9.70
C ASP A 11 25.33 -25.07 10.21
N LEU A 12 24.39 -24.22 9.75
CA LEU A 12 24.30 -22.82 10.17
C LEU A 12 23.73 -22.69 11.59
N PRO A 13 24.36 -21.90 12.48
CA PRO A 13 23.74 -21.53 13.76
C PRO A 13 22.40 -20.81 13.56
N ALA A 14 21.41 -21.12 14.41
CA ALA A 14 20.03 -20.63 14.26
C ALA A 14 19.90 -19.09 14.30
N ASP A 15 20.78 -18.41 15.04
CA ASP A 15 20.85 -16.95 15.10
C ASP A 15 21.35 -16.35 13.76
N ILE A 16 22.33 -17.01 13.13
CA ILE A 16 22.83 -16.64 11.80
C ILE A 16 21.77 -16.91 10.74
N GLU A 17 21.08 -18.05 10.79
CA GLU A 17 19.96 -18.36 9.88
C GLU A 17 18.87 -17.29 9.96
N SER A 18 18.46 -16.92 11.18
CA SER A 18 17.46 -15.87 11.42
C SER A 18 17.88 -14.52 10.84
N LEU A 19 19.17 -14.16 10.99
CA LEU A 19 19.72 -12.94 10.40
C LEU A 19 19.76 -12.98 8.86
N ILE A 20 20.03 -14.14 8.26
CA ILE A 20 19.99 -14.32 6.81
C ILE A 20 18.55 -14.14 6.30
N VAL A 21 17.58 -14.76 6.96
CA VAL A 21 16.16 -14.61 6.60
C VAL A 21 15.71 -13.16 6.74
N LEU A 22 16.10 -12.46 7.81
CA LEU A 22 15.87 -11.01 7.94
C LEU A 22 16.53 -10.23 6.80
N GLY A 23 17.78 -10.55 6.45
CA GLY A 23 18.51 -9.91 5.36
C GLY A 23 17.84 -10.09 3.99
N ILE A 24 17.31 -11.29 3.71
CA ILE A 24 16.55 -11.58 2.48
C ILE A 24 15.29 -10.71 2.42
N ASN A 25 14.52 -10.63 3.51
CA ASN A 25 13.32 -9.81 3.55
C ASN A 25 13.64 -8.31 3.47
N HIS A 26 14.72 -7.86 4.11
CA HIS A 26 15.22 -6.49 3.97
C HIS A 26 15.61 -6.16 2.52
N GLU A 27 16.29 -7.08 1.82
CA GLU A 27 16.61 -6.87 0.41
C GLU A 27 15.34 -6.81 -0.46
N GLN A 28 14.31 -7.60 -0.16
CA GLN A 28 13.01 -7.51 -0.83
C GLN A 28 12.32 -6.15 -0.63
N GLN A 29 12.38 -5.55 0.57
CA GLN A 29 11.92 -4.17 0.78
C GLN A 29 12.68 -3.19 -0.12
N HIS A 30 14.01 -3.36 -0.21
CA HIS A 30 14.84 -2.53 -1.08
C HIS A 30 14.60 -2.75 -2.58
N GLN A 31 14.15 -3.92 -3.00
CA GLN A 31 13.75 -4.17 -4.40
C GLN A 31 12.51 -3.34 -4.78
N GLU A 32 11.53 -3.25 -3.89
CA GLU A 32 10.38 -2.35 -4.09
C GLU A 32 10.83 -0.88 -4.09
N LEU A 33 11.66 -0.47 -3.13
CA LEU A 33 12.20 0.90 -3.08
C LEU A 33 12.97 1.26 -4.35
N LEU A 34 13.80 0.35 -4.87
CA LEU A 34 14.57 0.54 -6.09
C LEU A 34 13.66 0.90 -7.27
N LEU A 35 12.52 0.21 -7.41
CA LEU A 35 11.56 0.51 -8.47
C LEU A 35 10.86 1.85 -8.26
N THR A 36 10.47 2.21 -7.03
CA THR A 36 9.88 3.53 -6.76
C THR A 36 10.88 4.69 -6.93
N ASP A 37 12.15 4.46 -6.64
CA ASP A 37 13.22 5.45 -6.78
C ASP A 37 13.57 5.65 -8.27
N ILE A 38 13.67 4.56 -9.04
CA ILE A 38 13.84 4.62 -10.50
C ILE A 38 12.69 5.42 -11.12
N LEU A 39 11.44 5.12 -10.75
CA LEU A 39 10.28 5.85 -11.24
C LEU A 39 10.39 7.35 -10.94
N SER A 40 10.73 7.71 -9.69
CA SER A 40 10.90 9.10 -9.28
C SER A 40 11.98 9.83 -10.09
N LEU A 41 13.14 9.20 -10.28
CA LEU A 41 14.25 9.76 -11.07
C LEU A 41 13.88 9.91 -12.55
N PHE A 42 13.13 8.96 -13.10
CA PHE A 42 12.75 8.95 -14.51
C PHE A 42 11.65 9.97 -14.80
N ALA A 43 10.68 10.11 -13.90
CA ALA A 43 9.63 11.13 -13.98
C ALA A 43 10.20 12.55 -13.90
N ALA A 44 11.23 12.76 -13.08
CA ALA A 44 11.93 14.04 -12.95
C ALA A 44 12.82 14.37 -14.18
N ASN A 45 13.17 13.37 -15.00
CA ASN A 45 14.00 13.58 -16.17
C ASN A 45 13.19 14.23 -17.31
N PRO A 46 13.65 15.34 -17.94
CA PRO A 46 12.95 15.96 -19.06
C PRO A 46 12.72 15.05 -20.27
N LEU A 47 13.58 14.05 -20.47
CA LEU A 47 13.44 13.06 -21.54
C LEU A 47 12.43 11.95 -21.22
N ARG A 48 11.96 11.87 -19.95
CA ARG A 48 10.90 10.95 -19.52
C ARG A 48 11.13 9.49 -19.98
N PRO A 49 12.31 8.88 -19.73
CA PRO A 49 12.58 7.52 -20.20
C PRO A 49 11.67 6.51 -19.51
N ALA A 50 11.21 5.48 -20.24
CA ALA A 50 10.58 4.32 -19.62
C ALA A 50 11.66 3.41 -19.02
N TYR A 51 11.37 2.79 -17.86
CA TYR A 51 12.23 1.73 -17.30
C TYR A 51 12.11 0.44 -18.11
N LEU A 52 10.87 0.09 -18.48
CA LEU A 52 10.59 -1.02 -19.38
C LEU A 52 9.65 -0.52 -20.48
N GLU A 53 10.13 -0.54 -21.73
CA GLU A 53 9.28 -0.17 -22.86
C GLU A 53 8.12 -1.15 -22.99
N SER A 54 6.91 -0.62 -23.15
CA SER A 54 5.71 -1.41 -23.33
C SER A 54 5.18 -1.28 -24.76
N ALA A 55 4.64 -2.38 -25.29
CA ALA A 55 3.56 -2.26 -26.26
C ALA A 55 2.37 -1.61 -25.54
N ARG A 56 1.57 -0.78 -26.23
CA ARG A 56 0.35 -0.23 -25.64
C ARG A 56 -0.54 -1.39 -25.20
N ASP A 57 -0.87 -1.45 -23.92
CA ASP A 57 -1.92 -2.36 -23.45
C ASP A 57 -3.26 -1.89 -24.03
N GLU A 58 -4.11 -2.86 -24.37
CA GLU A 58 -5.50 -2.59 -24.78
C GLU A 58 -6.22 -1.86 -23.64
N PRO A 59 -7.18 -0.96 -23.96
CA PRO A 59 -8.02 -0.34 -22.94
C PRO A 59 -8.65 -1.44 -22.08
N SER A 60 -8.49 -1.34 -20.77
CA SER A 60 -9.12 -2.31 -19.89
C SER A 60 -10.65 -2.15 -19.90
N GLY A 61 -11.34 -3.22 -19.55
CA GLY A 61 -12.80 -3.18 -19.36
C GLY A 61 -13.21 -2.30 -18.18
N ALA A 62 -14.51 -2.12 -17.98
CA ALA A 62 -15.00 -1.41 -16.80
C ALA A 62 -14.57 -2.12 -15.50
N ALA A 63 -14.25 -1.32 -14.47
CA ALA A 63 -14.03 -1.87 -13.14
C ALA A 63 -15.31 -2.58 -12.65
N PRO A 64 -15.17 -3.66 -11.87
CA PRO A 64 -16.30 -4.27 -11.18
C PRO A 64 -17.07 -3.25 -10.32
N ASP A 65 -18.37 -3.48 -10.16
CA ASP A 65 -19.22 -2.64 -9.33
C ASP A 65 -18.71 -2.61 -7.88
N LEU A 66 -18.85 -1.45 -7.25
CA LEU A 66 -18.50 -1.25 -5.84
C LEU A 66 -19.55 -1.91 -4.95
N GLU A 67 -19.14 -2.96 -4.23
CA GLU A 67 -19.97 -3.66 -3.26
C GLU A 67 -19.38 -3.51 -1.84
N TRP A 68 -20.23 -3.70 -0.83
CA TRP A 68 -19.85 -3.57 0.59
C TRP A 68 -19.95 -4.91 1.30
N ILE A 69 -18.82 -5.40 1.82
CA ILE A 69 -18.72 -6.66 2.55
C ILE A 69 -18.87 -6.35 4.04
N ALA A 70 -19.89 -6.92 4.68
CA ALA A 70 -20.22 -6.65 6.08
C ALA A 70 -19.50 -7.60 7.04
N TYR A 71 -19.11 -7.05 8.18
CA TYR A 71 -18.49 -7.75 9.30
C TYR A 71 -19.22 -7.37 10.59
N ASP A 72 -19.61 -8.37 11.38
CA ASP A 72 -20.44 -8.17 12.60
C ASP A 72 -19.68 -7.52 13.77
N GLY A 73 -18.36 -7.36 13.66
CA GLY A 73 -17.52 -6.93 14.78
C GLY A 73 -17.39 -8.01 15.87
N GLY A 74 -16.67 -7.68 16.95
CA GLY A 74 -16.30 -8.63 17.99
C GLY A 74 -14.89 -8.38 18.54
N ILE A 75 -14.42 -9.33 19.34
CA ILE A 75 -13.02 -9.38 19.79
C ILE A 75 -12.27 -10.33 18.86
N PHE A 76 -11.23 -9.83 18.23
CA PHE A 76 -10.38 -10.58 17.31
C PHE A 76 -8.94 -10.58 17.78
N LYS A 77 -8.14 -11.51 17.27
CA LYS A 77 -6.69 -11.50 17.47
C LYS A 77 -6.01 -10.85 16.27
N ALA A 78 -5.18 -9.85 16.50
CA ALA A 78 -4.36 -9.19 15.48
C ALA A 78 -2.87 -9.40 15.75
N GLY A 79 -2.08 -9.44 14.68
CA GLY A 79 -0.62 -9.62 14.69
C GLY A 79 -0.17 -11.05 14.42
N HIS A 80 1.12 -11.21 14.10
CA HIS A 80 1.73 -12.49 13.74
C HIS A 80 1.67 -13.51 14.89
N ASP A 81 1.23 -14.73 14.57
CA ASP A 81 1.04 -15.83 15.52
C ASP A 81 1.53 -17.20 15.02
N GLY A 82 2.13 -17.22 13.82
CA GLY A 82 2.49 -18.45 13.12
C GLY A 82 3.98 -18.78 13.15
N GLU A 83 4.29 -19.96 12.62
CA GLU A 83 5.64 -20.38 12.26
C GLU A 83 6.09 -19.62 10.99
N GLY A 84 7.34 -19.16 10.96
CA GLY A 84 7.92 -18.45 9.82
C GLY A 84 8.27 -16.98 10.12
N PHE A 85 8.79 -16.29 9.10
CA PHE A 85 9.29 -14.94 9.25
C PHE A 85 8.16 -13.91 9.36
N ALA A 86 8.31 -13.01 10.33
CA ALA A 86 7.60 -11.75 10.41
C ALA A 86 8.55 -10.69 10.98
N TYR A 87 8.30 -9.42 10.64
CA TYR A 87 8.98 -8.33 11.30
C TYR A 87 8.51 -8.22 12.76
N ASP A 88 9.38 -7.74 13.64
CA ASP A 88 9.09 -7.52 15.06
C ASP A 88 7.87 -6.61 15.28
N ASN A 89 7.63 -5.66 14.37
CA ASN A 89 6.48 -4.75 14.42
C ASN A 89 5.12 -5.43 14.14
N GLU A 90 5.11 -6.66 13.64
CA GLU A 90 3.88 -7.44 13.37
C GLU A 90 3.37 -8.13 14.65
N GLY A 91 4.12 -8.08 15.75
CA GLY A 91 3.78 -8.74 17.00
C GLY A 91 4.01 -7.88 18.26
N PRO A 92 3.69 -8.45 19.44
CA PRO A 92 3.07 -9.76 19.62
C PRO A 92 1.57 -9.76 19.24
N ARG A 93 1.02 -10.95 18.98
CA ARG A 93 -0.42 -11.11 18.75
C ARG A 93 -1.22 -10.69 19.99
N HIS A 94 -2.27 -9.91 19.81
CA HIS A 94 -3.06 -9.34 20.90
C HIS A 94 -4.55 -9.24 20.53
N ASP A 95 -5.40 -9.03 21.54
CA ASP A 95 -6.85 -8.83 21.34
C ASP A 95 -7.14 -7.40 20.88
N VAL A 96 -8.01 -7.27 19.89
CA VAL A 96 -8.56 -6.00 19.41
C VAL A 96 -10.09 -6.06 19.40
N LEU A 97 -10.73 -5.00 19.87
CA LEU A 97 -12.19 -4.86 19.80
C LEU A 97 -12.57 -4.10 18.54
N ILE A 98 -13.36 -4.73 17.68
CA ILE A 98 -13.84 -4.17 16.42
C ILE A 98 -15.36 -4.03 16.48
N ARG A 99 -15.86 -2.86 16.08
CA ARG A 99 -17.30 -2.62 15.92
C ARG A 99 -17.76 -3.14 14.56
N PRO A 100 -19.06 -3.41 14.36
CA PRO A 100 -19.60 -3.72 13.04
C PRO A 100 -19.15 -2.70 12.00
N PHE A 101 -18.67 -3.18 10.87
CA PHE A 101 -18.19 -2.35 9.77
C PHE A 101 -18.45 -3.02 8.43
N ARG A 102 -18.28 -2.26 7.35
CA ARG A 102 -18.24 -2.78 6.00
C ARG A 102 -17.00 -2.30 5.28
N LEU A 103 -16.47 -3.14 4.42
CA LEU A 103 -15.32 -2.84 3.58
C LEU A 103 -15.73 -2.88 2.11
N ALA A 104 -15.22 -1.92 1.33
CA ALA A 104 -15.38 -1.94 -0.12
C ALA A 104 -14.74 -3.21 -0.71
N ASN A 105 -15.43 -3.85 -1.66
CA ASN A 105 -14.96 -5.06 -2.32
C ASN A 105 -13.70 -4.83 -3.16
N ARG A 106 -13.42 -3.64 -3.67
CA ARG A 106 -12.20 -3.30 -4.42
C ARG A 106 -11.58 -1.98 -3.93
N CYS A 107 -10.35 -1.71 -4.37
CA CYS A 107 -9.73 -0.40 -4.21
C CYS A 107 -10.50 0.69 -4.97
N VAL A 108 -10.31 1.93 -4.55
CA VAL A 108 -10.79 3.12 -5.27
C VAL A 108 -10.06 3.20 -6.61
N THR A 109 -10.80 3.48 -7.68
CA THR A 109 -10.23 3.57 -9.03
C THR A 109 -9.80 4.98 -9.40
N ASN A 110 -8.98 5.07 -10.44
CA ASN A 110 -8.64 6.33 -11.11
C ASN A 110 -9.89 7.09 -11.60
N GLY A 111 -10.91 6.38 -12.09
CA GLY A 111 -12.17 6.97 -12.54
C GLY A 111 -12.94 7.66 -11.41
N GLU A 112 -13.05 7.00 -10.26
CA GLU A 112 -13.66 7.58 -9.06
C GLU A 112 -12.84 8.76 -8.54
N TRP A 113 -11.51 8.70 -8.65
CA TRP A 113 -10.62 9.80 -8.29
C TRP A 113 -10.78 11.03 -9.21
N LEU A 114 -11.02 10.80 -10.51
CA LEU A 114 -11.35 11.87 -11.46
C LEU A 114 -12.66 12.58 -11.08
N GLU A 115 -13.66 11.85 -10.60
CA GLU A 115 -14.91 12.44 -10.08
C GLU A 115 -14.65 13.33 -8.86
N PHE A 116 -13.86 12.85 -7.90
CA PHE A 116 -13.42 13.64 -6.75
C PHE A 116 -12.69 14.93 -7.18
N MET A 117 -11.78 14.84 -8.15
CA MET A 117 -11.08 16.00 -8.69
C MET A 117 -12.04 16.98 -9.39
N ALA A 118 -12.97 16.45 -10.20
CA ALA A 118 -13.93 17.25 -10.95
C ALA A 118 -14.92 17.99 -10.03
N ASP A 119 -15.28 17.41 -8.88
CA ASP A 119 -16.11 18.02 -7.86
C ASP A 119 -15.34 18.96 -6.91
N GLY A 120 -14.12 19.36 -7.29
CA GLY A 120 -13.32 20.32 -6.52
C GLY A 120 -12.67 19.72 -5.26
N GLY A 121 -12.37 18.42 -5.26
CA GLY A 121 -11.76 17.71 -4.13
C GLY A 121 -10.49 18.37 -3.58
N TYR A 122 -9.59 18.81 -4.45
CA TYR A 122 -8.36 19.53 -4.08
C TYR A 122 -8.57 21.01 -3.73
N ALA A 123 -9.76 21.56 -3.96
CA ALA A 123 -10.10 22.96 -3.66
C ALA A 123 -10.99 23.14 -2.42
N THR A 124 -11.55 22.05 -1.89
CA THR A 124 -12.58 22.10 -0.83
C THR A 124 -11.97 21.81 0.54
N ALA A 125 -11.59 22.85 1.28
CA ALA A 125 -10.89 22.75 2.57
C ALA A 125 -11.55 21.82 3.61
N THR A 126 -12.88 21.76 3.65
CA THR A 126 -13.64 20.93 4.61
C THR A 126 -13.46 19.42 4.37
N LEU A 127 -12.97 19.01 3.20
CA LEU A 127 -12.64 17.62 2.91
C LEU A 127 -11.35 17.17 3.60
N TRP A 128 -10.45 18.11 3.93
CA TRP A 128 -9.08 17.79 4.33
C TRP A 128 -8.91 17.78 5.86
N LEU A 129 -7.92 17.03 6.34
CA LEU A 129 -7.32 17.26 7.64
C LEU A 129 -6.54 18.58 7.62
N ALA A 130 -6.37 19.25 8.76
CA ALA A 130 -5.70 20.57 8.81
C ALA A 130 -4.29 20.53 8.19
N ASP A 131 -3.43 19.60 8.63
CA ASP A 131 -2.08 19.44 8.06
C ASP A 131 -2.11 19.04 6.59
N GLY A 132 -3.12 18.26 6.18
CA GLY A 132 -3.33 17.90 4.79
C GLY A 132 -3.71 19.11 3.93
N TRP A 133 -4.56 20.00 4.45
CA TRP A 133 -4.93 21.25 3.78
C TRP A 133 -3.75 22.21 3.68
N THR A 134 -2.92 22.32 4.71
CA THR A 134 -1.67 23.08 4.61
C THR A 134 -0.76 22.48 3.54
N THR A 135 -0.55 21.17 3.56
CA THR A 135 0.34 20.46 2.63
C THR A 135 -0.12 20.60 1.17
N VAL A 136 -1.41 20.36 0.88
CA VAL A 136 -1.96 20.43 -0.48
C VAL A 136 -1.81 21.82 -1.08
N ASN A 137 -1.97 22.88 -0.27
CA ASN A 137 -1.79 24.27 -0.68
C ASN A 137 -0.30 24.63 -0.87
N ASP A 138 0.55 24.29 0.10
CA ASP A 138 1.98 24.61 0.05
C ASP A 138 2.69 23.92 -1.13
N LYS A 139 2.24 22.71 -1.47
CA LYS A 139 2.78 21.93 -2.59
C LYS A 139 2.04 22.14 -3.91
N GLY A 140 0.88 22.80 -3.88
CA GLY A 140 0.05 23.03 -5.06
C GLY A 140 -0.48 21.74 -5.71
N TRP A 141 -0.77 20.71 -4.92
CA TRP A 141 -1.27 19.43 -5.45
C TRP A 141 -2.66 19.61 -6.06
N GLN A 142 -2.88 19.00 -7.22
CA GLN A 142 -4.16 19.06 -7.97
C GLN A 142 -4.59 17.70 -8.52
N ALA A 143 -3.75 16.67 -8.37
CA ALA A 143 -3.94 15.30 -8.83
C ALA A 143 -2.93 14.40 -8.08
N PRO A 144 -3.10 13.06 -8.13
CA PRO A 144 -2.08 12.13 -7.66
C PRO A 144 -0.71 12.37 -8.30
N LEU A 145 0.35 11.95 -7.62
CA LEU A 145 1.70 12.12 -8.15
C LEU A 145 1.85 11.37 -9.49
N TYR A 146 2.60 11.98 -10.41
CA TYR A 146 2.83 11.54 -11.80
C TYR A 146 1.64 11.65 -12.77
N TRP A 147 0.50 12.19 -12.34
CA TRP A 147 -0.58 12.51 -13.26
C TRP A 147 -0.28 13.78 -14.05
N GLU A 148 -0.52 13.72 -15.35
CA GLU A 148 -0.28 14.81 -16.28
C GLU A 148 -1.51 15.01 -17.17
N ARG A 149 -1.94 16.25 -17.32
CA ARG A 149 -3.01 16.59 -18.27
C ARG A 149 -2.40 17.05 -19.58
N GLN A 150 -2.70 16.34 -20.66
CA GLN A 150 -2.40 16.75 -22.02
C GLN A 150 -3.73 17.01 -22.74
N ASP A 151 -3.93 18.25 -23.16
CA ASP A 151 -5.22 18.76 -23.66
C ASP A 151 -6.38 18.48 -22.68
N SER A 152 -7.26 17.55 -23.03
CA SER A 152 -8.44 17.14 -22.26
C SER A 152 -8.32 15.75 -21.64
N GLN A 153 -7.17 15.08 -21.80
CA GLN A 153 -6.94 13.72 -21.35
C GLN A 153 -5.89 13.66 -20.24
N TRP A 154 -6.12 12.77 -19.27
CA TRP A 154 -5.17 12.46 -18.21
C TRP A 154 -4.27 11.30 -18.62
N PHE A 155 -3.00 11.44 -18.27
CA PHE A 155 -1.95 10.45 -18.42
C PHE A 155 -1.30 10.23 -17.06
N GLN A 156 -0.70 9.06 -16.88
CA GLN A 156 0.12 8.76 -15.71
C GLN A 156 1.51 8.34 -16.18
N PHE A 157 2.54 8.96 -15.62
CA PHE A 157 3.91 8.50 -15.81
C PHE A 157 4.19 7.34 -14.86
N GLY A 158 4.54 6.17 -15.40
CA GLY A 158 4.88 4.97 -14.64
C GLY A 158 6.19 4.35 -15.10
N LEU A 159 6.52 3.17 -14.57
CA LEU A 159 7.72 2.41 -14.97
C LEU A 159 7.71 2.01 -16.46
N ARG A 160 6.53 2.00 -17.09
CA ARG A 160 6.33 1.77 -18.52
C ARG A 160 6.32 3.05 -19.37
N GLY A 161 6.69 4.19 -18.79
CA GLY A 161 6.64 5.51 -19.43
C GLY A 161 5.29 6.20 -19.23
N LEU A 162 5.03 7.23 -20.04
CA LEU A 162 3.79 7.99 -19.99
C LEU A 162 2.68 7.27 -20.77
N LEU A 163 1.64 6.82 -20.07
CA LEU A 163 0.50 6.12 -20.67
C LEU A 163 -0.81 6.84 -20.36
N PRO A 164 -1.83 6.72 -21.22
CA PRO A 164 -3.19 7.17 -20.89
C PRO A 164 -3.63 6.59 -19.53
N LEU A 165 -4.26 7.41 -18.71
CA LEU A 165 -4.78 6.98 -17.42
C LEU A 165 -5.91 5.95 -17.63
N ASP A 166 -5.76 4.77 -17.04
CA ASP A 166 -6.80 3.74 -17.04
C ASP A 166 -7.82 4.02 -15.92
N PRO A 167 -9.08 4.39 -16.23
CA PRO A 167 -10.07 4.73 -15.21
C PRO A 167 -10.51 3.53 -14.34
N ALA A 168 -10.27 2.29 -14.77
CA ALA A 168 -10.67 1.09 -14.03
C ALA A 168 -9.58 0.57 -13.07
N ALA A 169 -8.32 0.98 -13.27
CA ALA A 169 -7.23 0.60 -12.38
C ALA A 169 -7.32 1.33 -11.01
N PRO A 170 -6.83 0.72 -9.93
CA PRO A 170 -6.71 1.39 -8.64
C PRO A 170 -5.91 2.68 -8.74
N VAL A 171 -6.37 3.72 -8.04
CA VAL A 171 -5.57 4.94 -7.88
C VAL A 171 -4.30 4.64 -7.09
N SER A 172 -3.16 5.16 -7.58
CA SER A 172 -1.86 5.02 -6.94
C SER A 172 -1.16 6.36 -6.77
N HIS A 173 -0.10 6.36 -5.96
CA HIS A 173 0.73 7.52 -5.64
C HIS A 173 -0.03 8.67 -4.96
N VAL A 174 -0.99 8.31 -4.12
CA VAL A 174 -1.74 9.26 -3.27
C VAL A 174 -1.20 9.25 -1.84
N SER A 175 -1.14 10.43 -1.24
CA SER A 175 -0.78 10.61 0.17
C SER A 175 -1.90 10.11 1.10
N PHE A 176 -1.57 9.91 2.37
CA PHE A 176 -2.59 9.63 3.39
C PHE A 176 -3.61 10.78 3.48
N PHE A 177 -3.15 12.03 3.34
CA PHE A 177 -4.04 13.20 3.37
C PHE A 177 -5.05 13.20 2.23
N GLU A 178 -4.61 12.88 1.02
CA GLU A 178 -5.47 12.70 -0.14
C GLU A 178 -6.46 11.55 0.08
N ALA A 179 -5.97 10.40 0.57
CA ALA A 179 -6.81 9.23 0.82
C ALA A 179 -7.90 9.52 1.87
N ALA A 180 -7.56 10.25 2.93
CA ALA A 180 -8.52 10.71 3.95
C ALA A 180 -9.54 11.72 3.38
N ALA A 181 -9.10 12.66 2.54
CA ALA A 181 -9.96 13.65 1.90
C ALA A 181 -10.95 13.01 0.92
N PHE A 182 -10.48 12.09 0.09
CA PHE A 182 -11.31 11.30 -0.82
C PHE A 182 -12.35 10.50 -0.03
N SER A 183 -11.92 9.79 1.03
CA SER A 183 -12.84 9.01 1.86
C SER A 183 -13.95 9.87 2.46
N ARG A 184 -13.62 11.09 2.93
CA ARG A 184 -14.61 12.03 3.45
C ARG A 184 -15.57 12.53 2.37
N TRP A 185 -15.06 12.84 1.18
CA TRP A 185 -15.87 13.23 0.02
C TRP A 185 -16.88 12.15 -0.36
N ALA A 186 -16.44 10.89 -0.38
CA ALA A 186 -17.31 9.74 -0.64
C ALA A 186 -18.32 9.44 0.50
N GLY A 187 -18.29 10.20 1.61
CA GLY A 187 -19.10 9.95 2.79
C GLY A 187 -18.71 8.68 3.55
N LYS A 188 -17.45 8.26 3.43
CA LYS A 188 -16.87 7.04 4.01
C LYS A 188 -15.66 7.38 4.90
N ARG A 189 -14.86 6.36 5.24
CA ARG A 189 -13.59 6.49 5.96
C ARG A 189 -12.57 5.48 5.44
N LEU A 190 -11.32 5.62 5.86
CA LEU A 190 -10.32 4.56 5.73
C LEU A 190 -10.60 3.45 6.77
N PRO A 191 -10.30 2.17 6.47
CA PRO A 191 -10.30 1.11 7.47
C PRO A 191 -9.20 1.37 8.52
N SER A 192 -9.34 0.83 9.72
CA SER A 192 -8.18 0.62 10.59
C SER A 192 -7.32 -0.54 10.06
N GLU A 193 -6.05 -0.61 10.43
CA GLU A 193 -5.18 -1.74 10.07
C GLU A 193 -5.76 -3.08 10.55
N PHE A 194 -6.49 -3.06 11.67
CA PHE A 194 -7.10 -4.25 12.26
C PHE A 194 -8.36 -4.70 11.52
N GLU A 195 -9.24 -3.78 11.12
CA GLU A 195 -10.38 -4.08 10.26
C GLU A 195 -9.91 -4.71 8.94
N TRP A 196 -8.85 -4.14 8.36
CA TRP A 196 -8.23 -4.66 7.14
C TRP A 196 -7.66 -6.07 7.35
N GLU A 197 -6.89 -6.28 8.42
CA GLU A 197 -6.25 -7.57 8.71
C GLU A 197 -7.30 -8.67 8.92
N ILE A 198 -8.36 -8.40 9.69
CA ILE A 198 -9.46 -9.34 9.92
C ILE A 198 -10.18 -9.68 8.62
N ALA A 199 -10.47 -8.66 7.79
CA ALA A 199 -11.10 -8.85 6.50
C ALA A 199 -10.24 -9.69 5.54
N SER A 200 -8.91 -9.60 5.66
CA SER A 200 -7.95 -10.32 4.80
C SER A 200 -7.74 -11.79 5.16
N VAL A 201 -8.19 -12.26 6.35
CA VAL A 201 -7.89 -13.62 6.85
C VAL A 201 -8.36 -14.73 5.91
N GLU A 202 -9.52 -14.58 5.27
CA GLU A 202 -10.07 -15.58 4.36
C GLU A 202 -9.59 -15.40 2.90
N CYS A 203 -8.81 -14.35 2.64
CA CYS A 203 -8.29 -14.06 1.32
C CYS A 203 -6.98 -14.83 1.09
N ALA A 204 -6.83 -15.40 -0.11
CA ALA A 204 -5.53 -15.89 -0.54
C ALA A 204 -4.55 -14.71 -0.63
N VAL A 205 -3.33 -14.88 -0.09
CA VAL A 205 -2.25 -13.90 -0.21
C VAL A 205 -1.68 -13.99 -1.63
N ALA A 206 -2.41 -13.39 -2.57
CA ALA A 206 -2.11 -13.40 -4.00
C ALA A 206 -2.73 -12.17 -4.67
N GLY A 207 -2.11 -11.69 -5.73
CA GLY A 207 -2.58 -10.53 -6.48
C GLY A 207 -1.56 -10.04 -7.50
N ASN A 208 -1.68 -8.79 -7.90
CA ASN A 208 -0.72 -8.18 -8.82
C ASN A 208 0.51 -7.71 -8.06
N MET A 209 1.58 -8.50 -8.09
CA MET A 209 2.90 -8.21 -7.50
C MET A 209 3.96 -8.12 -8.61
N VAL A 210 5.23 -7.91 -8.27
CA VAL A 210 6.29 -7.79 -9.29
C VAL A 210 6.38 -9.02 -10.20
N GLY A 211 6.02 -10.21 -9.69
CA GLY A 211 6.07 -11.48 -10.41
C GLY A 211 5.11 -11.59 -11.60
N THR A 212 4.06 -10.76 -11.64
CA THR A 212 3.16 -10.71 -12.81
C THR A 212 3.81 -10.02 -14.01
N GLY A 213 4.88 -9.23 -13.77
CA GLY A 213 5.51 -8.40 -14.79
C GLY A 213 4.73 -7.14 -15.15
N ALA A 214 3.57 -6.87 -14.53
CA ALA A 214 2.76 -5.70 -14.85
C ALA A 214 3.49 -4.41 -14.49
N ILE A 215 4.08 -4.35 -13.29
CA ILE A 215 4.81 -3.19 -12.71
C ILE A 215 4.03 -1.86 -12.75
N HIS A 216 2.70 -1.98 -12.75
CA HIS A 216 1.72 -0.92 -12.53
C HIS A 216 0.40 -1.55 -12.01
N PRO A 217 -0.48 -0.79 -11.34
CA PRO A 217 -1.77 -1.30 -10.88
C PRO A 217 -2.64 -1.75 -12.06
N LEU A 218 -3.33 -2.87 -11.89
CA LEU A 218 -4.28 -3.41 -12.86
C LEU A 218 -5.71 -3.31 -12.32
N PRO A 219 -6.72 -3.17 -13.19
CA PRO A 219 -8.12 -3.22 -12.78
C PRO A 219 -8.47 -4.52 -12.06
N ALA A 220 -9.38 -4.43 -11.09
CA ALA A 220 -9.91 -5.61 -10.41
C ALA A 220 -10.55 -6.57 -11.42
N LYS A 221 -10.25 -7.86 -11.29
CA LYS A 221 -10.97 -8.89 -12.07
C LYS A 221 -12.36 -9.11 -11.46
N PRO A 222 -13.42 -9.30 -12.28
CA PRO A 222 -14.74 -9.64 -11.77
C PRO A 222 -14.70 -10.87 -10.86
N GLY A 223 -15.38 -10.79 -9.72
CA GLY A 223 -15.37 -11.82 -8.69
C GLY A 223 -16.38 -11.51 -7.58
N LYS A 224 -16.51 -12.42 -6.63
CA LYS A 224 -17.34 -12.25 -5.42
C LYS A 224 -16.46 -11.93 -4.22
N GLY A 225 -16.99 -11.19 -3.26
CA GLY A 225 -16.29 -10.87 -2.03
C GLY A 225 -15.19 -9.83 -2.23
N LEU A 226 -14.17 -9.84 -1.39
CA LEU A 226 -13.06 -8.91 -1.50
C LEU A 226 -12.15 -9.24 -2.69
N LEU A 227 -11.83 -8.22 -3.45
CA LEU A 227 -10.97 -8.20 -4.62
C LEU A 227 -9.75 -7.33 -4.30
N GLN A 228 -8.58 -7.72 -4.79
CA GLN A 228 -7.33 -6.96 -4.67
C GLN A 228 -6.93 -6.65 -3.21
N MET A 229 -7.20 -7.56 -2.26
CA MET A 229 -6.69 -7.39 -0.89
C MET A 229 -5.16 -7.49 -0.82
N PHE A 230 -4.51 -8.08 -1.82
CA PHE A 230 -3.06 -8.09 -1.91
C PHE A 230 -2.61 -7.66 -3.30
N GLY A 231 -1.51 -6.91 -3.36
CA GLY A 231 -0.95 -6.40 -4.61
C GLY A 231 -1.68 -5.18 -5.14
N ASP A 232 -1.31 -4.77 -6.36
CA ASP A 232 -1.70 -3.52 -7.02
C ASP A 232 -1.19 -2.28 -6.30
N VAL A 233 -1.71 -1.98 -5.11
CA VAL A 233 -1.35 -0.81 -4.31
C VAL A 233 -1.35 -1.15 -2.82
N TRP A 234 -0.39 -0.57 -2.09
CA TRP A 234 -0.48 -0.50 -0.64
C TRP A 234 -1.70 0.32 -0.25
N GLU A 235 -2.56 -0.22 0.60
CA GLU A 235 -3.79 0.44 1.02
C GLU A 235 -3.55 1.24 2.31
N TRP A 236 -3.72 2.57 2.26
CA TRP A 236 -3.67 3.40 3.45
C TRP A 236 -4.73 2.99 4.48
N THR A 237 -4.32 2.91 5.75
CA THR A 237 -5.25 2.71 6.88
C THR A 237 -5.31 3.98 7.73
N SER A 238 -6.35 4.09 8.54
CA SER A 238 -6.48 5.15 9.57
C SER A 238 -5.60 4.92 10.80
N SER A 239 -4.85 3.81 10.86
CA SER A 239 -4.03 3.47 12.02
C SER A 239 -2.67 4.19 11.97
N PRO A 240 -2.28 4.93 13.02
CA PRO A 240 -0.90 5.38 13.15
C PRO A 240 0.03 4.18 13.33
N TYR A 241 1.24 4.26 12.81
CA TYR A 241 2.27 3.25 13.03
C TYR A 241 2.81 3.36 14.46
N ALA A 242 2.18 2.60 15.35
CA ALA A 242 2.48 2.51 16.77
C ALA A 242 2.87 1.07 17.16
N PRO A 243 3.61 0.89 18.28
CA PRO A 243 3.90 -0.44 18.81
C PRO A 243 2.61 -1.16 19.19
N TYR A 244 2.52 -2.45 18.87
CA TYR A 244 1.47 -3.29 19.44
C TYR A 244 1.66 -3.45 20.95
N PRO A 245 0.58 -3.69 21.73
CA PRO A 245 0.68 -3.95 23.16
C PRO A 245 1.66 -5.10 23.45
N GLY A 246 2.70 -4.81 24.23
CA GLY A 246 3.74 -5.79 24.56
C GLY A 246 4.90 -5.88 23.55
N PHE A 247 4.91 -5.05 22.49
CA PHE A 247 6.06 -4.92 21.61
C PHE A 247 7.32 -4.54 22.40
N ALA A 248 8.41 -5.25 22.12
CA ALA A 248 9.73 -4.97 22.66
C ALA A 248 10.76 -5.15 21.55
N ALA A 249 11.51 -4.10 21.23
CA ALA A 249 12.58 -4.17 20.25
C ALA A 249 13.69 -5.13 20.73
N ALA A 250 14.28 -5.87 19.79
CA ALA A 250 15.44 -6.70 20.07
C ALA A 250 16.62 -5.85 20.58
N ALA A 251 17.53 -6.45 21.34
CA ALA A 251 18.76 -5.76 21.74
C ALA A 251 19.72 -5.60 20.54
N GLY A 252 20.51 -4.51 20.53
CA GLY A 252 21.52 -4.26 19.51
C GLY A 252 20.96 -3.67 18.20
N ALA A 253 21.77 -3.67 17.14
CA ALA A 253 21.47 -2.97 15.89
C ALA A 253 20.19 -3.46 15.19
N VAL A 254 19.83 -4.74 15.35
CA VAL A 254 18.58 -5.31 14.80
C VAL A 254 17.34 -4.64 15.42
N GLY A 255 17.41 -4.24 16.70
CA GLY A 255 16.32 -3.53 17.38
C GLY A 255 15.99 -2.15 16.82
N GLU A 256 16.90 -1.55 16.07
CA GLU A 256 16.67 -0.27 15.41
C GLU A 256 15.82 -0.40 14.14
N TYR A 257 15.55 -1.61 13.66
CA TYR A 257 14.93 -1.82 12.35
C TYR A 257 13.56 -1.14 12.24
N ASN A 258 12.70 -1.31 13.24
CA ASN A 258 11.31 -0.83 13.19
C ASN A 258 10.95 0.12 14.32
N GLY A 259 11.35 -0.18 15.57
CA GLY A 259 10.85 0.53 16.75
C GLY A 259 11.11 2.05 16.75
N LYS A 260 12.26 2.49 16.22
CA LYS A 260 12.61 3.93 16.17
C LYS A 260 11.73 4.76 15.23
N PHE A 261 10.96 4.11 14.36
CA PHE A 261 10.11 4.74 13.36
C PHE A 261 8.63 4.82 13.77
N MET A 262 8.26 4.30 14.94
CA MET A 262 6.87 4.25 15.45
C MET A 262 6.37 5.61 15.97
N CYS A 263 6.46 6.64 15.14
CA CYS A 263 5.97 7.99 15.41
C CYS A 263 5.72 8.73 14.09
N ASN A 264 4.65 9.53 14.03
CA ASN A 264 4.30 10.41 12.89
C ASN A 264 4.07 9.73 11.53
N GLN A 265 3.92 8.41 11.49
CA GLN A 265 3.67 7.63 10.28
C GLN A 265 2.35 6.87 10.39
N PHE A 266 1.79 6.46 9.26
CA PHE A 266 0.55 5.70 9.17
C PHE A 266 0.81 4.33 8.53
N VAL A 267 0.04 3.34 8.95
CA VAL A 267 0.15 1.97 8.46
C VAL A 267 -0.52 1.84 7.10
N ALA A 268 0.11 1.09 6.21
CA ALA A 268 -0.48 0.58 4.98
C ALA A 268 -0.32 -0.94 4.84
N LYS A 269 -1.24 -1.56 4.12
CA LYS A 269 -1.43 -3.01 4.07
C LYS A 269 -1.53 -3.50 2.61
N GLY A 270 -1.36 -4.81 2.38
CA GLY A 270 -1.67 -5.47 1.11
C GLY A 270 -0.50 -5.71 0.14
N GLY A 271 0.54 -4.86 0.12
CA GLY A 271 1.54 -4.91 -0.95
C GLY A 271 1.12 -4.16 -2.21
N SER A 272 2.04 -3.98 -3.14
CA SER A 272 1.83 -3.26 -4.39
C SER A 272 2.24 -4.08 -5.61
N CYS A 273 1.97 -3.55 -6.82
CA CYS A 273 2.41 -4.13 -8.09
C CYS A 273 3.93 -4.26 -8.26
N VAL A 274 4.72 -3.69 -7.34
CA VAL A 274 6.19 -3.79 -7.32
C VAL A 274 6.73 -4.47 -6.07
N THR A 275 5.87 -4.95 -5.18
CA THR A 275 6.29 -5.77 -4.04
C THR A 275 6.73 -7.16 -4.52
N PRO A 276 7.83 -7.73 -4.00
CA PRO A 276 8.26 -9.10 -4.34
C PRO A 276 7.23 -10.18 -3.96
N GLU A 277 7.11 -11.19 -4.81
CA GLU A 277 6.23 -12.35 -4.54
C GLU A 277 6.63 -13.05 -3.23
N GLY A 278 5.63 -13.41 -2.43
CA GLY A 278 5.84 -14.04 -1.11
C GLY A 278 6.36 -13.12 -0.01
N HIS A 279 6.59 -11.83 -0.27
CA HIS A 279 7.07 -10.88 0.74
C HIS A 279 5.97 -10.40 1.69
N VAL A 280 4.72 -10.36 1.23
CA VAL A 280 3.59 -9.85 2.02
C VAL A 280 2.91 -10.92 2.85
N ARG A 281 2.23 -10.47 3.91
CA ARG A 281 1.39 -11.27 4.82
C ARG A 281 0.18 -10.43 5.19
N ALA A 282 -0.90 -11.06 5.65
CA ALA A 282 -2.02 -10.35 6.26
C ALA A 282 -1.56 -9.41 7.40
N THR A 283 -0.57 -9.85 8.17
CA THR A 283 0.00 -9.14 9.31
C THR A 283 1.06 -8.10 8.93
N TYR A 284 1.55 -8.06 7.68
CA TYR A 284 2.60 -7.14 7.26
C TYR A 284 2.19 -5.68 7.49
N ARG A 285 3.03 -4.88 8.13
CA ARG A 285 2.77 -3.46 8.40
C ARG A 285 3.79 -2.59 7.66
N ASN A 286 3.41 -2.09 6.49
CA ASN A 286 4.20 -1.03 5.85
C ASN A 286 3.85 0.31 6.49
N PHE A 287 4.75 1.28 6.46
CA PHE A 287 4.53 2.56 7.11
C PHE A 287 5.25 3.69 6.40
N PHE A 288 4.56 4.83 6.26
CA PHE A 288 5.11 6.04 5.67
C PHE A 288 4.54 7.28 6.33
N TYR A 289 5.24 8.40 6.19
CA TYR A 289 4.74 9.71 6.57
C TYR A 289 3.52 10.09 5.73
N PRO A 290 2.55 10.83 6.31
CA PRO A 290 1.25 11.06 5.69
C PRO A 290 1.30 11.89 4.40
N PHE A 291 2.40 12.59 4.14
CA PHE A 291 2.61 13.41 2.93
C PHE A 291 3.39 12.69 1.82
N HIS A 292 3.87 11.46 2.04
CA HIS A 292 4.58 10.71 1.01
C HIS A 292 3.62 10.20 -0.07
N GLN A 293 4.02 10.37 -1.34
CA GLN A 293 3.23 9.99 -2.52
C GLN A 293 4.00 9.04 -3.48
N TRP A 294 5.33 8.93 -3.39
CA TRP A 294 6.13 8.21 -4.40
C TRP A 294 5.98 6.69 -4.39
N GLN A 295 5.51 6.14 -3.27
CA GLN A 295 5.19 4.72 -3.15
C GLN A 295 3.90 4.41 -3.94
N PHE A 296 3.69 3.14 -4.31
CA PHE A 296 2.44 2.70 -4.93
C PHE A 296 1.33 2.60 -3.88
N MET A 297 0.94 3.74 -3.32
CA MET A 297 -0.07 3.86 -2.29
C MET A 297 -1.41 4.22 -2.91
N GLY A 298 -2.45 3.49 -2.53
CA GLY A 298 -3.84 3.72 -2.86
C GLY A 298 -4.70 3.61 -1.61
N LEU A 299 -5.97 3.30 -1.80
CA LEU A 299 -6.93 3.18 -0.71
C LEU A 299 -8.09 2.25 -1.05
N ARG A 300 -8.67 1.73 0.02
CA ARG A 300 -9.95 1.04 0.06
C ARG A 300 -10.84 1.74 1.08
N LEU A 301 -12.13 1.85 0.77
CA LEU A 301 -13.08 2.51 1.66
C LEU A 301 -13.64 1.53 2.69
N ALA A 302 -13.94 2.07 3.86
CA ALA A 302 -14.70 1.43 4.92
C ALA A 302 -15.88 2.31 5.36
N GLU A 303 -16.93 1.70 5.88
CA GLU A 303 -18.01 2.40 6.59
C GLU A 303 -18.38 1.69 7.88
N SER A 304 -18.91 2.43 8.85
CA SER A 304 -19.52 1.84 10.03
C SER A 304 -20.87 1.22 9.64
N ALA A 305 -21.18 0.02 10.17
CA ALA A 305 -22.44 -0.66 9.93
C ALA A 305 -23.50 -0.37 11.00
#